data_AF-A0A440QZL9-F1
#
_entry.id   AF-A0A440QZL9-F1
#
_cell.length_a   1.000
_cell.length_b   1.000
_cell.length_c   1.000
_cell.angle_alpha   90.00
_cell.angle_beta   90.00
_cell.angle_gamma   90.00
#
_symmetry.space_group_name_H-M   'P 1'
#
loop_
_entity.id
_entity.type
_entity.pdbx_description
1 polymer ?
#
loop_
_entity_poly.entity_id
_entity_poly.type
_entity_poly.pdbx_seq_one_letter_code
_entity_poly.pdbx_strand_id
1 'polypeptide(L)'
;MSGLDPKRDVKPMPRLTPQQRIALARKLESRAASGEGLSDEKRTELRRAANNLLAVNKMEEAKHRRIFEEASEVRWPEVRGELGYRHMVHLADVFEGWALDSRMTPEWTAKLVGWAGSMRTLAEEVGSNWDPPRPAGTLSLVGFIGRNLMDE
;
A
#
# COMPACT_ATOMS: atom_id res chain seq x y z
N MET A 1 8.48 51.78 -5.21
CA MET A 1 9.32 50.56 -5.17
C MET A 1 8.39 49.36 -5.22
N SER A 2 8.66 48.49 -6.19
CA SER A 2 7.90 47.30 -6.56
C SER A 2 8.45 46.05 -5.85
N GLY A 3 7.63 45.00 -5.75
CA GLY A 3 7.97 43.65 -5.26
C GLY A 3 7.71 43.50 -3.76
N LEU A 4 7.05 42.46 -3.22
CA LEU A 4 7.00 41.00 -3.48
C LEU A 4 5.87 40.48 -2.53
N ASP A 5 5.12 39.39 -2.69
CA ASP A 5 5.20 38.15 -3.45
C ASP A 5 3.82 37.45 -3.33
N PRO A 6 3.11 37.09 -4.42
CA PRO A 6 1.89 36.31 -4.29
C PRO A 6 2.28 34.83 -4.17
N LYS A 7 2.44 34.34 -2.94
CA LYS A 7 2.22 32.92 -2.68
C LYS A 7 0.75 32.64 -2.98
N ARG A 8 0.45 32.39 -4.26
CA ARG A 8 -0.73 31.62 -4.64
C ARG A 8 -0.58 30.30 -3.90
N ASP A 9 -1.39 30.11 -2.87
CA ASP A 9 -1.69 28.80 -2.34
C ASP A 9 -2.22 27.96 -3.50
N VAL A 10 -1.31 27.28 -4.20
CA VAL A 10 -1.66 26.23 -5.14
C VAL A 10 -2.17 25.10 -4.28
N LYS A 11 -3.46 25.16 -3.96
CA LYS A 11 -4.19 24.08 -3.32
C LYS A 11 -3.85 22.82 -4.15
N PRO A 12 -3.17 21.82 -3.57
CA PRO A 12 -2.80 20.63 -4.33
C PRO A 12 -4.08 20.10 -4.97
N MET A 13 -4.11 19.97 -6.30
CA MET A 13 -5.28 19.34 -6.94
C MET A 13 -5.46 17.97 -6.29
N PRO A 14 -6.66 17.65 -5.78
CA PRO A 14 -6.90 16.35 -5.19
C PRO A 14 -6.60 15.28 -6.25
N ARG A 15 -5.66 14.37 -5.93
CA ARG A 15 -5.33 13.26 -6.80
C ARG A 15 -6.58 12.41 -6.99
N LEU A 16 -6.94 12.13 -8.24
CA LEU A 16 -8.09 11.28 -8.55
C LEU A 16 -7.83 9.86 -8.03
N THR A 17 -8.83 9.29 -7.35
CA THR A 17 -8.78 7.87 -6.97
C THR A 17 -8.70 6.98 -8.21
N PRO A 18 -8.24 5.72 -8.09
CA PRO A 18 -8.23 4.79 -9.22
C PRO A 18 -9.60 4.67 -9.89
N GLN A 19 -10.67 4.59 -9.11
CA GLN A 19 -12.04 4.52 -9.61
C GLN A 19 -12.46 5.81 -10.33
N GLN A 20 -12.10 6.98 -9.79
CA GLN A 20 -12.36 8.26 -10.46
C GLN A 20 -11.61 8.38 -11.79
N ARG A 21 -10.36 7.90 -11.87
CA ARG A 21 -9.58 7.84 -13.12
C ARG A 21 -10.22 6.93 -14.15
N ILE A 22 -10.68 5.74 -13.74
CA ILE A 22 -11.40 4.80 -14.64
C ILE A 22 -12.69 5.44 -15.14
N ALA A 23 -13.48 6.06 -14.25
CA ALA A 23 -14.73 6.70 -14.62
C ALA A 23 -14.49 7.87 -15.59
N LEU A 24 -13.47 8.68 -15.35
CA LEU A 24 -13.09 9.77 -16.24
C LEU A 24 -12.59 9.26 -17.59
N ALA A 25 -11.73 8.24 -17.63
CA ALA A 25 -11.26 7.62 -18.86
C ALA A 25 -12.43 7.12 -19.73
N ARG A 26 -13.41 6.43 -19.12
CA ARG A 26 -14.63 5.98 -19.83
C ARG A 26 -15.44 7.13 -20.41
N LYS A 27 -15.59 8.24 -19.67
CA LYS A 27 -16.28 9.44 -20.16
C LYS A 27 -15.55 10.08 -21.35
N LEU A 28 -14.23 10.17 -21.28
CA LEU A 28 -13.40 10.72 -22.36
C LEU A 28 -13.48 9.86 -23.63
N GLU A 29 -13.39 8.53 -23.50
CA GLU A 29 -13.60 7.60 -24.62
C GLU A 29 -14.99 7.75 -25.25
N SER A 30 -16.02 7.81 -24.41
CA SER A 30 -17.40 8.00 -24.90
C SER A 30 -17.54 9.31 -25.68
N ARG A 31 -16.99 10.41 -25.16
CA ARG A 31 -17.01 11.72 -25.85
C ARG A 31 -16.20 11.70 -27.15
N ALA A 32 -15.09 10.97 -27.19
CA ALA A 32 -14.31 10.81 -28.42
C ALA A 32 -15.04 9.99 -29.49
N ALA A 33 -15.85 9.01 -29.07
CA ALA A 33 -16.61 8.14 -29.96
C ALA A 33 -17.89 8.80 -30.51
N SER A 34 -18.64 9.50 -29.67
CA SER A 34 -19.98 10.01 -30.01
C SER A 34 -20.08 11.53 -30.11
N GLY A 35 -18.98 12.26 -29.93
CA GLY A 35 -19.00 13.71 -29.89
C GLY A 35 -19.25 14.35 -31.26
N GLU A 36 -20.49 14.79 -31.48
CA GLU A 36 -20.83 15.68 -32.59
C GLU A 36 -20.03 16.99 -32.50
N GLY A 37 -19.58 17.47 -33.65
CA GLY A 37 -18.80 18.71 -33.78
C GLY A 37 -17.33 18.62 -33.34
N LEU A 38 -16.80 17.45 -32.98
CA LEU A 38 -15.37 17.28 -32.69
C LEU A 38 -14.56 16.98 -33.96
N SER A 39 -13.42 17.66 -34.11
CA SER A 39 -12.42 17.27 -35.11
C SER A 39 -11.73 15.96 -34.74
N ASP A 40 -11.10 15.31 -35.72
CA ASP A 40 -10.40 14.05 -35.51
C ASP A 40 -9.18 14.20 -34.61
N GLU A 41 -8.49 15.35 -34.65
CA GLU A 41 -7.43 15.69 -33.69
C GLU A 41 -7.99 15.70 -32.27
N LYS A 42 -9.15 16.34 -32.07
CA LYS A 42 -9.75 16.45 -30.73
C LYS A 42 -10.21 15.10 -30.21
N ARG A 43 -10.77 14.24 -31.07
CA ARG A 43 -11.10 12.85 -30.71
C ARG A 43 -9.85 12.08 -30.32
N THR A 44 -8.75 12.24 -31.05
CA THR A 44 -7.46 11.58 -30.77
C THR A 44 -6.87 12.04 -29.43
N GLU A 45 -6.91 13.34 -29.13
CA GLU A 45 -6.49 13.87 -27.84
C GLU A 45 -7.28 13.29 -26.66
N LEU A 46 -8.61 13.20 -26.80
CA LEU A 46 -9.48 12.63 -25.76
C LEU A 46 -9.15 11.16 -25.49
N ARG A 47 -8.95 10.35 -26.54
CA ARG A 47 -8.52 8.96 -26.41
C ARG A 47 -7.14 8.83 -25.76
N ARG A 48 -6.20 9.69 -26.15
CA ARG A 48 -4.86 9.74 -25.52
C ARG A 48 -4.98 10.06 -24.02
N ALA A 49 -5.80 11.04 -23.64
CA ALA A 49 -6.02 11.39 -22.25
C ALA A 49 -6.66 10.24 -21.45
N ALA A 50 -7.64 9.54 -22.03
CA ALA A 50 -8.24 8.36 -21.41
C ALA A 50 -7.20 7.24 -21.19
N ASN A 51 -6.40 6.93 -22.21
CA ASN A 51 -5.34 5.93 -22.12
C ASN A 51 -4.28 6.31 -21.08
N ASN A 52 -3.90 7.59 -20.98
CA ASN A 52 -2.97 8.05 -19.96
C ASN A 52 -3.51 7.83 -18.54
N LEU A 53 -4.80 8.15 -18.28
CA LEU A 53 -5.41 7.91 -16.97
C LEU A 53 -5.38 6.42 -16.59
N LEU A 54 -5.69 5.54 -17.53
CA LEU A 54 -5.63 4.09 -17.33
C LEU A 54 -4.19 3.59 -17.14
N ALA A 55 -3.23 4.17 -17.85
CA ALA A 55 -1.81 3.85 -17.67
C ALA A 55 -1.31 4.23 -16.27
N VAL A 56 -1.69 5.40 -15.75
CA VAL A 56 -1.33 5.81 -14.38
C VAL A 56 -1.93 4.84 -13.35
N ASN A 57 -3.17 4.39 -13.52
CA ASN A 57 -3.75 3.35 -12.65
C ASN A 57 -2.91 2.08 -12.66
N LYS A 58 -2.59 1.54 -13.84
CA LYS A 58 -1.80 0.32 -13.99
C LYS A 58 -0.42 0.47 -13.35
N MET A 59 0.21 1.63 -13.50
CA MET A 59 1.52 1.91 -12.89
C MET A 59 1.45 1.91 -11.37
N GLU A 60 0.42 2.52 -10.78
CA GLU A 60 0.25 2.52 -9.32
C GLU A 60 -0.11 1.12 -8.79
N GLU A 61 -0.95 0.36 -9.50
CA GLU A 61 -1.23 -1.04 -9.15
C GLU A 61 0.05 -1.89 -9.17
N ALA A 62 0.88 -1.74 -10.21
CA ALA A 62 2.17 -2.43 -10.30
C ALA A 62 3.12 -2.02 -9.17
N LYS A 63 3.16 -0.73 -8.82
CA LYS A 63 3.94 -0.23 -7.68
C LYS A 63 3.49 -0.88 -6.37
N HIS A 64 2.19 -0.91 -6.09
CA HIS A 64 1.67 -1.49 -4.85
C HIS A 64 1.90 -3.00 -4.79
N ARG A 65 1.74 -3.70 -5.92
CA ARG A 65 2.08 -5.13 -6.02
C ARG A 65 3.54 -5.39 -5.66
N ARG A 66 4.46 -4.61 -6.22
CA ARG A 66 5.88 -4.72 -5.92
C ARG A 66 6.18 -4.46 -4.44
N ILE A 67 5.56 -3.44 -3.84
CA ILE A 67 5.71 -3.17 -2.39
C ILE A 67 5.23 -4.36 -1.55
N PHE A 68 4.11 -4.97 -1.94
CA PHE A 68 3.61 -6.17 -1.29
C PHE A 68 4.58 -7.34 -1.41
N GLU A 69 5.08 -7.63 -2.62
CA GLU A 69 6.05 -8.70 -2.88
C GLU A 69 7.32 -8.50 -2.04
N GLU A 70 7.93 -7.30 -2.10
CA GLU A 70 9.10 -6.95 -1.29
C GLU A 70 8.84 -7.09 0.22
N ALA A 71 7.65 -6.72 0.69
CA ALA A 71 7.27 -6.87 2.09
C ALA A 71 7.04 -8.34 2.50
N SER A 72 6.50 -9.16 1.60
CA SER A 72 6.27 -10.59 1.84
C SER A 72 7.56 -11.42 1.89
N GLU A 73 8.61 -10.93 1.24
CA GLU A 73 9.93 -11.56 1.21
C GLU A 73 10.84 -11.13 2.37
N VAL A 74 10.41 -10.17 3.20
CA VAL A 74 11.19 -9.74 4.37
C VAL A 74 11.47 -10.95 5.25
N ARG A 75 12.75 -11.18 5.54
CA ARG A 75 13.18 -12.15 6.54
C ARG A 75 13.28 -11.45 7.87
N TRP A 76 12.77 -12.07 8.93
CA TRP A 76 12.76 -11.52 10.28
C TRP A 76 13.71 -12.32 11.20
N PRO A 77 15.04 -12.20 11.01
CA PRO A 77 16.00 -13.03 11.73
C PRO A 77 15.94 -12.82 13.25
N GLU A 78 15.70 -11.60 13.71
CA GLU A 78 15.54 -11.29 15.13
C GLU A 78 14.24 -11.90 15.67
N VAL A 79 13.14 -11.77 14.95
CA VAL A 79 11.82 -12.24 15.37
C VAL A 79 11.80 -13.74 15.66
N ARG A 80 12.54 -14.55 14.89
CA ARG A 80 12.64 -16.00 15.13
C ARG A 80 13.18 -16.32 16.53
N GLY A 81 14.16 -15.55 17.02
CA GLY A 81 14.74 -15.73 18.35
C GLY A 81 13.96 -15.03 19.47
N GLU A 82 13.07 -14.10 19.11
CA GLU A 82 12.37 -13.26 20.08
C GLU A 82 10.92 -13.66 20.30
N LEU A 83 10.24 -14.25 19.31
CA LEU A 83 8.80 -14.51 19.32
C LEU A 83 8.51 -16.01 19.18
N GLY A 84 7.53 -16.48 19.95
CA GLY A 84 6.91 -17.80 19.77
C GLY A 84 5.90 -17.81 18.61
N TYR A 85 5.47 -19.00 18.19
CA TYR A 85 4.50 -19.18 17.11
C TYR A 85 3.26 -18.30 17.28
N ARG A 86 2.66 -18.32 18.47
CA ARG A 86 1.43 -17.57 18.78
C ARG A 86 1.62 -16.06 18.63
N HIS A 87 2.78 -15.56 19.04
CA HIS A 87 3.12 -14.14 18.89
C HIS A 87 3.22 -13.73 17.42
N MET A 88 3.85 -14.56 16.58
CA MET A 88 3.99 -14.28 15.14
C MET A 88 2.63 -14.28 14.43
N VAL A 89 1.78 -15.28 14.72
CA VAL A 89 0.42 -15.35 14.17
C VAL A 89 -0.40 -14.13 14.60
N HIS A 90 -0.37 -13.79 15.89
CA HIS A 90 -1.12 -12.66 16.39
C HIS A 90 -0.63 -11.32 15.80
N LEU A 91 0.69 -11.16 15.65
CA LEU A 91 1.27 -10.00 15.02
C LEU A 91 0.84 -9.88 13.54
N ALA A 92 0.74 -11.00 12.82
CA ALA A 92 0.21 -11.02 11.46
C ALA A 92 -1.24 -10.52 11.41
N ASP A 93 -2.08 -10.95 12.34
CA ASP A 93 -3.47 -10.50 12.44
C ASP A 93 -3.57 -9.00 12.76
N VAL A 94 -2.68 -8.49 13.61
CA VAL A 94 -2.58 -7.05 13.91
C VAL A 94 -2.17 -6.26 12.67
N PHE A 95 -1.20 -6.74 11.89
CA PHE A 95 -0.82 -6.09 10.64
C PHE A 95 -1.97 -6.05 9.63
N GLU A 96 -2.74 -7.12 9.49
CA GLU A 96 -3.95 -7.12 8.67
C GLU A 96 -5.02 -6.16 9.20
N GLY A 97 -5.25 -6.15 10.51
CA GLY A 97 -6.18 -5.22 11.15
C GLY A 97 -5.81 -3.76 10.86
N TRP A 98 -4.53 -3.41 10.93
CA TRP A 98 -4.04 -2.07 10.57
C TRP A 98 -4.17 -1.79 9.08
N ALA A 99 -3.95 -2.79 8.21
CA ALA A 99 -4.10 -2.63 6.76
C ALA A 99 -5.55 -2.28 6.34
N LEU A 100 -6.54 -2.65 7.16
CA LEU A 100 -7.95 -2.32 6.95
C LEU A 100 -8.35 -0.93 7.45
N ASP A 101 -7.46 -0.21 8.17
CA ASP A 101 -7.76 1.13 8.67
C ASP A 101 -7.90 2.15 7.53
N SER A 102 -9.02 2.89 7.52
CA SER A 102 -9.34 3.89 6.48
C SER A 102 -8.29 5.01 6.30
N ARG A 103 -7.40 5.21 7.28
CA ARG A 103 -6.31 6.19 7.23
C ARG A 103 -5.06 5.65 6.52
N MET A 104 -5.00 4.35 6.24
CA MET A 104 -3.85 3.76 5.55
C MET A 104 -3.80 4.21 4.09
N THR A 105 -2.59 4.56 3.65
CA THR A 105 -2.35 4.74 2.22
C THR A 105 -2.29 3.38 1.54
N PRO A 106 -2.52 3.30 0.23
CA PRO A 106 -2.37 2.05 -0.52
C PRO A 106 -0.98 1.42 -0.37
N GLU A 107 0.08 2.23 -0.29
CA GLU A 107 1.44 1.72 -0.04
C GLU A 107 1.60 1.06 1.33
N TRP A 108 1.10 1.71 2.40
CA TRP A 108 1.15 1.13 3.73
C TRP A 108 0.28 -0.12 3.85
N THR A 109 -0.89 -0.11 3.20
CA THR A 109 -1.76 -1.28 3.09
C THR A 109 -1.01 -2.46 2.47
N ALA A 110 -0.40 -2.25 1.29
CA ALA A 110 0.38 -3.29 0.61
C ALA A 110 1.53 -3.83 1.47
N LYS A 111 2.23 -2.94 2.18
CA LYS A 111 3.34 -3.31 3.05
C LYS A 111 2.89 -4.15 4.26
N LEU A 112 1.82 -3.71 4.94
CA LEU A 112 1.28 -4.39 6.12
C LEU A 112 0.75 -5.78 5.77
N VAL A 113 0.03 -5.92 4.66
CA VAL A 113 -0.46 -7.24 4.21
C VAL A 113 0.72 -8.15 3.82
N GLY A 114 1.76 -7.61 3.17
CA GLY A 114 2.97 -8.36 2.87
C GLY A 114 3.69 -8.85 4.14
N TRP A 115 3.86 -7.96 5.13
CA TRP A 115 4.44 -8.32 6.43
C TRP A 115 3.62 -9.35 7.19
N ALA A 116 2.28 -9.27 7.15
CA ALA A 116 1.41 -10.28 7.73
C ALA A 116 1.64 -11.65 7.10
N GLY A 117 1.70 -11.71 5.76
CA GLY A 117 2.03 -12.93 5.03
C GLY A 117 3.39 -13.50 5.44
N SER A 118 4.42 -12.65 5.46
CA SER A 118 5.77 -13.03 5.88
C SER A 118 5.80 -13.58 7.33
N MET A 119 5.07 -12.98 8.27
CA MET A 119 4.97 -13.46 9.64
C MET A 119 4.31 -14.82 9.76
N ARG A 120 3.25 -15.08 8.97
CA ARG A 120 2.60 -16.40 8.96
C ARG A 120 3.52 -17.46 8.37
N THR A 121 4.22 -17.15 7.27
CA THR A 121 5.23 -18.06 6.71
C THR A 121 6.30 -18.40 7.75
N LEU A 122 6.83 -17.39 8.47
CA LEU A 122 7.81 -17.64 9.52
C LEU A 122 7.25 -18.49 10.66
N ALA A 123 6.01 -18.23 11.09
CA ALA A 123 5.35 -19.01 12.13
C ALA A 123 5.20 -20.49 11.69
N GLU A 124 4.79 -20.73 10.45
CA GLU A 124 4.71 -22.07 9.87
C GLU A 124 6.08 -22.76 9.81
N GLU A 125 7.12 -22.03 9.39
CA GLU A 125 8.50 -22.56 9.32
C GLU A 125 9.05 -23.00 10.68
N VAL A 126 8.78 -22.26 11.76
CA VAL A 126 9.24 -22.62 13.10
C VAL A 126 8.35 -23.66 13.79
N GLY A 127 7.08 -23.74 13.38
CA GLY A 127 6.09 -24.69 13.87
C GLY A 127 5.36 -24.26 15.14
N SER A 128 4.18 -24.85 15.38
CA SER A 128 3.25 -24.45 16.45
C SER A 128 3.78 -24.62 17.87
N ASN A 129 4.77 -25.50 18.07
CA ASN A 129 5.40 -25.76 19.36
C ASN A 129 6.61 -24.85 19.61
N TRP A 130 6.94 -23.94 18.69
CA TRP A 130 8.04 -23.00 18.86
C TRP A 130 7.69 -21.93 19.87
N ASP A 131 8.45 -21.89 20.95
CA ASP A 131 8.39 -20.85 21.96
C ASP A 131 9.80 -20.55 22.49
N PRO A 132 10.51 -19.56 21.90
CA PRO A 132 11.86 -19.26 22.31
C PRO A 132 11.85 -18.57 23.68
N PRO A 133 12.85 -18.85 24.54
CA PRO A 133 12.96 -18.18 25.83
C PRO A 133 13.07 -16.67 25.63
N ARG A 134 12.59 -15.89 26.62
CA ARG A 134 12.69 -14.44 26.57
C ARG A 134 14.17 -14.03 26.43
N PRO A 135 14.53 -13.24 25.41
CA PRO A 135 15.90 -12.79 25.23
C PRO A 135 16.40 -12.02 26.44
N ALA A 136 17.67 -12.24 26.82
CA ALA A 136 18.30 -11.54 27.95
C ALA A 136 18.60 -10.05 27.64
N GLY A 137 18.52 -9.65 26.37
CA GLY A 137 18.79 -8.29 25.89
C GLY A 137 17.54 -7.52 25.46
N THR A 138 17.75 -6.33 24.89
CA THR A 138 16.67 -5.49 24.36
C THR A 138 16.02 -6.16 23.15
N LEU A 139 14.69 -6.29 23.18
CA LEU A 139 13.91 -6.77 22.04
C LEU A 139 13.99 -5.81 20.86
N SER A 140 13.92 -6.34 19.64
CA SER A 140 13.56 -5.54 18.48
C SER A 140 12.19 -4.86 18.69
N LEU A 141 11.91 -3.77 17.97
CA LEU A 141 10.60 -3.12 18.03
C LEU A 141 9.46 -4.11 17.75
N VAL A 142 9.68 -5.00 16.79
CA VAL A 142 8.70 -6.01 16.39
C VAL A 142 8.54 -7.08 17.47
N GLY A 143 9.64 -7.54 18.07
CA GLY A 143 9.61 -8.47 19.20
C GLY A 143 8.93 -7.87 20.43
N PHE A 144 9.17 -6.59 20.71
CA PHE A 144 8.49 -5.85 21.76
C PHE A 144 6.98 -5.78 21.53
N ILE A 145 6.56 -5.36 20.33
CA ILE A 145 5.12 -5.29 19.98
C ILE A 145 4.50 -6.69 20.09
N GLY A 146 5.11 -7.71 19.50
CA GLY A 146 4.58 -9.08 19.48
C GLY A 146 4.32 -9.67 20.87
N ARG A 147 5.23 -9.43 21.84
CA ARG A 147 5.05 -9.91 23.22
C ARG A 147 4.02 -9.09 24.02
N ASN A 148 4.07 -7.76 23.91
CA ASN A 148 3.13 -6.91 24.65
C ASN A 148 1.68 -7.02 24.17
N LEU A 149 1.44 -7.40 22.91
CA LEU A 149 0.09 -7.63 22.40
C LEU A 149 -0.61 -8.83 23.07
N MET A 150 0.14 -9.73 23.68
CA MET A 150 -0.36 -10.93 24.36
C MET A 150 -0.26 -10.85 25.89
N ASP A 151 0.02 -9.66 26.44
CA ASP A 151 0.23 -9.40 27.88
C ASP A 151 1.35 -10.27 28.53
N GLU A 152 2.47 -10.50 27.83
CA GLU A 152 3.68 -11.24 28.30
C GLU A 152 4.97 -10.39 28.46
#